data_AF-A0A1J6J7T9-F1
#
_entry.id   AF-A0A1J6J7T9-F1
#
_cell.length_a   1.000
_cell.length_b   1.000
_cell.length_c   1.000
_cell.angle_alpha   90.00
_cell.angle_beta   90.00
_cell.angle_gamma   90.00
#
_symmetry.space_group_name_H-M   'P 1'
#
loop_
_entity.id
_entity.type
_entity.pdbx_description
1 polymer ?
#
loop_
_entity_poly.entity_id
_entity_poly.type
_entity_poly.pdbx_seq_one_letter_code
_entity_poly.pdbx_strand_id
1 'polypeptide(L)' 'MKLWHIKIIRGPGDNLMIVVNYKSEEEQFDAEEVSSMVLTKIKEITKAYIGSTVKHVVVNVTAYFTYQYIMT' A
#
# COMPACT_ATOMS: atom_id res chain seq x y z
N MET A 1 -15.17 13.44 13.93
CA MET A 1 -14.52 14.32 12.94
C MET A 1 -13.92 13.44 11.85
N LYS A 2 -14.20 13.71 10.57
CA LYS A 2 -13.63 12.97 9.45
C LYS A 2 -12.30 13.65 9.09
N LEU A 3 -11.17 13.04 9.45
CA LEU A 3 -9.84 13.63 9.31
C LEU A 3 -9.25 13.51 7.89
N TRP A 4 -9.81 12.63 7.05
CA TRP A 4 -9.25 12.33 5.73
C TRP A 4 -10.20 12.69 4.60
N HIS A 5 -9.64 13.30 3.55
CA HIS A 5 -10.30 13.59 2.27
C HIS A 5 -10.32 12.39 1.32
N ILE A 6 -10.19 11.17 1.85
CA ILE A 6 -10.15 9.92 1.08
C ILE A 6 -11.47 9.17 1.29
N LYS A 7 -12.07 8.68 0.19
CA LYS A 7 -13.28 7.85 0.24
C LYS A 7 -12.86 6.42 0.59
N ILE A 8 -13.43 5.89 1.68
CA ILE A 8 -13.23 4.51 2.12
C ILE A 8 -14.60 3.83 2.11
N ILE A 9 -14.65 2.63 1.52
CA ILE A 9 -15.86 1.81 1.44
C ILE A 9 -15.58 0.40 1.97
N ARG A 10 -16.63 -0.38 2.23
CA ARG A 10 -16.48 -1.81 2.57
C ARG A 10 -16.43 -2.62 1.28
N GLY A 11 -15.43 -3.48 1.18
CA GLY A 11 -15.25 -4.46 0.12
C GLY A 11 -15.65 -5.87 0.57
N PRO A 12 -15.27 -6.89 -0.21
CA PRO A 12 -15.52 -8.30 0.11
C PRO A 12 -14.95 -8.68 1.49
N GLY A 13 -15.70 -9.46 2.27
CA GLY A 13 -15.23 -9.94 3.57
C GLY A 13 -15.08 -8.85 4.64
N ASP A 14 -15.80 -7.72 4.51
CA ASP A 14 -15.68 -6.54 5.40
C ASP A 14 -14.30 -5.85 5.36
N ASN A 15 -13.45 -6.16 4.38
CA ASN A 15 -12.19 -5.46 4.17
C ASN A 15 -12.43 -4.01 3.72
N LEU A 16 -11.57 -3.09 4.15
CA LEU A 16 -11.67 -1.68 3.77
C LEU A 16 -11.03 -1.45 2.41
N MET A 17 -11.77 -0.82 1.51
CA MET A 17 -11.30 -0.42 0.19
C MET A 17 -11.12 1.10 0.14
N ILE A 18 -9.97 1.53 -0.36
CA ILE A 18 -9.62 2.90 -0.65
C ILE A 18 -10.11 3.22 -2.06
N VAL A 19 -10.95 4.23 -2.19
CA VAL A 19 -11.51 4.64 -3.48
C VAL A 19 -10.82 5.90 -3.96
N VAL A 20 -10.28 5.84 -5.16
CA VAL A 20 -9.60 6.96 -5.82
C VAL A 20 -10.17 7.17 -7.21
N ASN A 21 -10.14 8.42 -7.67
CA ASN A 21 -10.41 8.73 -9.07
C ASN A 21 -9.07 8.79 -9.80
N TYR A 22 -8.86 7.88 -10.74
CA TYR A 22 -7.67 7.86 -11.58
C TYR A 22 -8.09 7.93 -13.04
N LYS A 23 -7.55 8.89 -13.78
CA LYS A 23 -7.87 9.10 -15.20
C LYS A 23 -9.39 9.18 -15.50
N SER A 24 -10.15 9.82 -14.61
CA SER A 24 -11.61 9.95 -14.69
C SER A 24 -12.40 8.66 -14.42
N GLU A 25 -11.74 7.56 -14.03
CA GLU A 25 -12.37 6.32 -13.61
C GLU A 25 -12.27 6.14 -12.09
N GLU A 26 -13.30 5.57 -11.47
CA GLU A 26 -13.28 5.23 -10.04
C GLU A 26 -12.65 3.86 -9.87
N GLU A 27 -11.46 3.82 -9.27
CA GLU A 27 -10.75 2.59 -8.95
C GLU A 27 -10.75 2.36 -7.43
N GLN A 28 -10.77 1.08 -7.05
CA GLN A 28 -10.81 0.63 -5.67
C GLN A 28 -9.57 -0.22 -5.40
N PHE A 29 -8.86 0.12 -4.33
CA PHE A 29 -7.66 -0.59 -3.91
C PHE A 29 -7.81 -1.02 -2.47
N ASP A 30 -7.33 -2.21 -2.14
CA ASP A 30 -7.14 -2.56 -0.75
C ASP A 30 -5.87 -1.89 -0.17
N ALA A 31 -5.69 -1.99 1.14
CA ALA A 31 -4.54 -1.37 1.81
C ALA A 31 -3.19 -2.04 1.43
N GLU A 32 -3.21 -3.32 1.03
CA GLU A 32 -2.02 -4.09 0.68
C GLU A 32 -1.54 -3.71 -0.73
N GLU A 33 -2.46 -3.53 -1.69
CA GLU A 33 -2.19 -3.03 -3.04
C GLU A 33 -1.55 -1.65 -3.00
N VAL A 34 -2.12 -0.72 -2.23
CA VAL A 34 -1.53 0.63 -2.08
C VAL A 34 -0.14 0.54 -1.46
N SER A 35 0.05 -0.31 -0.45
CA SER A 35 1.36 -0.51 0.18
C SER A 35 2.37 -1.11 -0.81
N SER A 36 1.95 -2.06 -1.65
CA SER A 36 2.75 -2.67 -2.71
C SER A 36 3.19 -1.67 -3.78
N MET A 37 2.32 -0.72 -4.16
CA MET A 37 2.67 0.36 -5.08
C MET A 37 3.78 1.23 -4.52
N VAL A 38 3.71 1.59 -3.24
CA VAL A 38 4.74 2.39 -2.55
C VAL A 38 6.07 1.61 -2.50
N LEU A 39 6.03 0.34 -2.10
CA LEU A 39 7.23 -0.50 -2.03
C LEU A 39 7.87 -0.73 -3.40
N THR A 40 7.06 -0.91 -4.44
CA THR A 40 7.52 -1.01 -5.82
C THR A 40 8.24 0.26 -6.25
N LYS A 41 7.68 1.43 -5.91
CA LYS A 41 8.31 2.70 -6.25
C LYS A 41 9.65 2.89 -5.54
N ILE A 42 9.72 2.54 -4.25
CA ILE A 42 10.97 2.58 -3.48
C ILE A 42 12.01 1.66 -4.12
N LYS A 43 11.62 0.43 -4.49
CA LYS A 43 12.51 -0.53 -5.17
C LYS A 43 13.05 0.01 -6.49
N GLU A 44 12.22 0.67 -7.30
CA GLU A 44 12.66 1.31 -8.55
C GLU A 44 13.71 2.39 -8.30
N ILE A 45 13.45 3.28 -7.33
CA ILE A 45 14.36 4.36 -6.95
C ILE A 45 15.70 3.78 -6.47
N THR A 46 15.66 2.78 -5.60
CA THR A 46 16.86 2.12 -5.09
C THR A 46 17.62 1.39 -6.20
N LYS A 47 16.93 0.71 -7.11
CA LYS A 47 17.56 0.05 -8.28
C LYS A 47 18.27 1.07 -9.18
N ALA A 48 17.64 2.21 -9.44
CA ALA A 48 18.24 3.29 -10.22
C ALA A 48 19.46 3.91 -9.52
N TYR A 49 19.42 4.03 -8.19
CA TYR A 49 20.51 4.57 -7.40
C TYR A 49 21.72 3.63 -7.29
N ILE A 50 21.49 2.33 -7.03
CA ILE A 50 22.57 1.35 -6.85
C ILE A 50 23.09 0.83 -8.21
N GLY A 51 22.26 0.85 -9.26
CA GLY A 51 22.60 0.30 -10.58
C GLY A 51 22.48 -1.23 -10.68
N SER A 52 21.91 -1.89 -9.67
CA SER A 52 21.72 -3.35 -9.63
C SER A 52 20.36 -3.76 -9.08
N THR A 53 19.94 -5.00 -9.35
CA THR A 53 18.65 -5.54 -8.88
C THR A 53 18.63 -5.74 -7.37
N VAL A 54 17.65 -5.14 -6.69
CA VAL A 54 17.37 -5.37 -5.26
C VAL A 54 16.41 -6.55 -5.10
N LYS A 55 16.87 -7.62 -4.43
CA LYS A 55 16.07 -8.85 -4.17
C LYS A 55 15.49 -8.94 -2.77
N HIS A 56 16.17 -8.39 -1.76
CA HIS A 56 15.77 -8.49 -0.37
C HIS A 56 15.64 -7.09 0.23
N VAL A 57 14.61 -6.90 1.06
CA VAL A 57 14.36 -5.64 1.77
C VAL A 57 13.84 -5.96 3.17
N VAL A 58 14.16 -5.09 4.13
CA VAL A 58 13.62 -5.14 5.48
C VAL A 58 12.72 -3.91 5.64
N VAL A 59 11.47 -4.13 6.01
CA VAL A 59 10.47 -3.07 6.25
C VAL A 59 10.19 -3.03 7.75
N ASN A 60 10.32 -1.84 8.34
CA ASN A 60 9.97 -1.65 9.75
C ASN A 60 8.47 -1.37 9.89
N VAL A 61 7.84 -2.02 10.87
CA VAL A 61 6.45 -1.77 11.28
C VAL A 61 6.43 -1.35 12.76
N THR A 62 5.37 -0.67 13.19
CA THR A 62 5.25 -0.28 14.61
C THR A 62 4.86 -1.49 15.46
N ALA A 63 5.27 -1.50 16.73
CA ALA A 63 5.07 -2.63 17.64
C ALA A 63 3.59 -3.00 17.91
N TYR A 64 2.65 -2.13 17.53
CA TYR A 64 1.21 -2.35 17.72
C TYR A 64 0.55 -3.09 16.55
N PHE A 65 1.29 -3.43 15.48
CA PHE A 65 0.76 -4.24 14.40
C PHE A 65 0.54 -5.69 14.85
N THR A 66 -0.66 -6.20 14.63
CA THR A 66 -0.98 -7.62 14.83
C THR A 66 -0.33 -8.48 13.73
N TYR A 67 0.04 -9.73 14.06
CA TYR A 67 0.70 -10.66 13.14
C TYR A 67 0.03 -10.82 11.76
N GLN A 68 -1.30 -10.72 11.71
CA GLN A 68 -2.08 -10.83 10.46
C GLN A 68 -1.72 -9.75 9.41
N TYR A 69 -1.11 -8.64 9.84
CA TYR A 69 -0.73 -7.53 8.96
C TYR A 69 0.79 -7.46 8.69
N ILE A 70 1.57 -8.42 9.19
CA ILE A 70 3.04 -8.47 9.06
C ILE A 70 3.48 -9.58 8.10
N MET A 71 2.69 -10.65 7.96
CA MET A 71 3.06 -11.84 7.17
C MET A 71 2.29 -12.04 5.86
N THR A 72 1.38 -11.12 5.52
CA THR A 72 0.76 -11.04 4.19
C THR A 72 1.66 -10.21 3.28
#